data_AF-A0A2E2TB25-F1
#
_entry.id   AF-A0A2E2TB25-F1
#
_cell.length_a   1.000
_cell.length_b   1.000
_cell.length_c   1.000
_cell.angle_alpha   90.00
_cell.angle_beta   90.00
_cell.angle_gamma   90.00
#
_symmetry.space_group_name_H-M   'P 1'
#
loop_
_entity.id
_entity.type
_entity.pdbx_description
1 polymer ?
#
loop_
_entity_poly.entity_id
_entity_poly.type
_entity_poly.pdbx_seq_one_letter_code
_entity_poly.pdbx_strand_id
1 'polypeptide(L)'
;MNPELEKLIELALADGILTDKERQVLQKKAQELGVDQDEFEMVLDGKLHQLEANKPKQKEKVGNIKTCPACGETVKAMALVCSLCGHELNQGVKSELLNSMITKLGKLDASDSDYEQYFANVVKSYAVPSSMYDIYDFGVYCANAIDSSANSWREDSSALEAKAKECLSKLRLSDSSDKIKKEALTNEIENILKEKRSEISKNNSKDWILISVLLVVSLAVYYIVKNYF
;
A
#
# COMPACT_ATOMS: atom_id res chain seq x y z
N MET A 1 -14.15 40.38 39.40
CA MET A 1 -13.57 40.91 38.15
C MET A 1 -14.62 41.75 37.43
N ASN A 2 -14.21 42.71 36.60
CA ASN A 2 -15.13 43.58 35.87
C ASN A 2 -15.75 42.82 34.68
N PRO A 3 -17.10 42.80 34.51
CA PRO A 3 -17.77 42.06 33.44
C PRO A 3 -17.40 42.50 32.02
N GLU A 4 -16.92 43.74 31.83
CA GLU A 4 -16.45 44.21 30.52
C GLU A 4 -15.10 43.57 30.14
N LEU A 5 -14.21 43.40 31.12
CA LEU A 5 -12.91 42.78 30.92
C LEU A 5 -13.04 41.29 30.60
N GLU A 6 -13.95 40.59 31.28
CA GLU A 6 -14.21 39.16 31.03
C GLU A 6 -14.70 38.88 29.60
N LYS A 7 -15.57 39.75 29.06
CA LYS A 7 -16.04 39.65 27.67
C LYS A 7 -14.92 39.88 26.66
N LEU A 8 -14.02 40.83 26.95
CA LEU A 8 -12.86 41.08 26.08
C LEU A 8 -11.90 39.89 26.07
N ILE A 9 -11.68 39.26 27.23
CA ILE A 9 -10.88 38.04 27.33
C ILE A 9 -11.54 36.90 26.53
N GLU A 10 -12.85 36.73 26.61
CA GLU A 10 -13.56 35.71 25.83
C GLU A 10 -13.48 35.94 24.32
N LEU A 11 -13.62 37.19 23.86
CA LEU A 11 -13.46 37.54 22.46
C LEU A 11 -12.02 37.29 21.95
N ALA A 12 -11.01 37.65 22.75
CA ALA A 12 -9.61 37.42 22.40
C ALA A 12 -9.25 35.92 22.40
N LEU A 13 -9.90 35.12 23.25
CA LEU A 13 -9.68 33.68 23.33
C LEU A 13 -10.57 32.86 22.36
N ALA A 14 -11.50 33.49 21.64
CA ALA A 14 -12.43 32.81 20.73
C ALA A 14 -11.70 32.08 19.59
N ASP A 15 -10.63 32.67 19.06
CA ASP A 15 -9.80 32.08 18.00
C ASP A 15 -8.81 31.01 18.54
N GLY A 16 -8.79 30.81 19.86
CA GLY A 16 -8.00 29.78 20.53
C GLY A 16 -6.48 30.00 20.50
N ILE A 17 -6.05 31.20 20.08
CA ILE A 17 -4.66 31.67 20.02
C ILE A 17 -4.65 33.07 20.63
N LEU A 18 -3.90 33.28 21.71
CA LEU A 18 -3.70 34.59 22.31
C LEU A 18 -2.37 35.17 21.80
N THR A 19 -2.42 36.27 21.05
CA THR A 19 -1.22 36.95 20.55
C THR A 19 -0.65 37.93 21.59
N ASP A 20 0.65 38.21 21.52
CA ASP A 20 1.31 39.17 22.42
C ASP A 20 0.68 40.57 22.38
N LYS A 21 0.14 40.97 21.22
CA LYS A 21 -0.55 42.26 21.05
C LYS A 21 -1.89 42.28 21.78
N GLU A 22 -2.66 41.20 21.71
CA GLU A 22 -3.93 41.08 22.43
C GLU A 22 -3.70 41.06 23.94
N ARG A 23 -2.66 40.35 24.41
CA ARG A 23 -2.27 40.36 25.81
C ARG A 23 -1.95 41.77 26.31
N GLN A 24 -1.20 42.57 25.54
CA GLN A 24 -0.90 43.96 25.89
C GLN A 24 -2.15 44.85 25.94
N VAL A 25 -3.09 44.66 25.02
CA VAL A 25 -4.35 45.42 24.99
C VAL A 25 -5.22 45.09 26.21
N LEU A 26 -5.33 43.80 26.56
CA LEU A 26 -6.08 43.35 27.74
C LEU A 26 -5.45 43.86 29.05
N GLN A 27 -4.12 43.85 29.17
CA GLN A 27 -3.41 44.41 30.32
C GLN A 27 -3.68 45.91 30.50
N LYS A 28 -3.61 46.69 29.41
CA LYS A 28 -3.94 48.13 29.46
C LYS A 28 -5.38 48.35 29.90
N LYS A 29 -6.31 47.53 29.41
CA LYS A 29 -7.73 47.62 29.79
C LYS A 29 -7.98 47.21 31.25
N ALA A 30 -7.25 46.22 31.76
CA ALA A 30 -7.30 45.83 33.16
C ALA A 30 -6.86 46.98 34.08
N GLN A 31 -5.75 47.66 33.72
CA GLN A 31 -5.24 48.82 34.44
C GLN A 31 -6.22 50.01 34.42
N GLU A 32 -6.83 50.31 33.26
CA GLU A 32 -7.87 51.35 33.15
C GLU A 32 -9.09 51.08 34.04
N LEU A 33 -9.43 49.80 34.24
CA LEU A 33 -10.55 49.37 35.06
C LEU A 33 -10.16 49.17 36.54
N GLY A 34 -8.92 49.51 36.92
CA GLY A 34 -8.42 49.41 38.29
C GLY A 34 -8.29 47.98 38.80
N VAL A 35 -8.14 47.01 37.90
CA VAL A 35 -7.88 45.60 38.24
C VAL A 35 -6.37 45.41 38.44
N ASP A 36 -6.01 44.68 39.48
CA ASP A 36 -4.62 44.37 39.77
C ASP A 36 -3.99 43.48 38.68
N GLN A 37 -2.70 43.70 38.41
CA GLN A 37 -1.98 42.98 37.36
C GLN A 37 -1.91 41.48 37.65
N ASP A 38 -1.68 41.09 38.90
CA ASP A 38 -1.56 39.68 39.30
C ASP A 38 -2.92 38.98 39.25
N GLU A 39 -3.99 39.70 39.64
CA GLU A 39 -5.37 39.21 39.51
C GLU A 39 -5.76 38.97 38.04
N PHE A 40 -5.37 39.88 37.14
CA PHE A 40 -5.63 39.72 35.70
C PHE A 40 -4.91 38.51 35.12
N GLU A 41 -3.62 38.34 35.44
CA GLU A 41 -2.82 37.22 34.91
C GLU A 41 -3.33 35.88 35.40
N MET A 42 -3.70 35.77 36.68
CA MET A 42 -4.28 34.56 37.24
C MET A 42 -5.58 34.15 36.53
N VAL A 43 -6.46 35.11 36.20
CA VAL A 43 -7.72 34.81 35.51
C VAL A 43 -7.51 34.50 34.04
N LEU A 44 -6.59 35.21 33.38
CA LEU A 44 -6.25 34.95 31.98
C LEU A 44 -5.69 33.53 31.80
N ASP A 45 -4.74 33.14 32.65
CA ASP A 45 -4.15 31.80 32.63
C ASP A 45 -5.19 30.73 33.00
N GLY A 46 -6.06 31.00 33.98
CA GLY A 46 -7.16 30.12 34.35
C GLY A 46 -8.13 29.86 33.19
N LYS A 47 -8.49 30.89 32.40
CA LYS A 47 -9.33 30.73 31.20
C LYS A 47 -8.58 30.01 30.07
N LEU A 48 -7.29 30.28 29.89
CA LEU A 48 -6.46 29.60 28.88
C LEU A 48 -6.39 28.10 29.15
N HIS A 49 -6.14 27.71 30.40
CA HIS A 49 -6.13 26.30 30.81
C HIS A 49 -7.49 25.61 30.66
N GLN A 50 -8.60 26.31 30.92
CA GLN A 50 -9.94 25.75 30.67
C GLN A 50 -10.18 25.49 29.17
N LEU A 51 -9.65 26.32 28.28
CA LEU A 51 -9.74 26.11 26.83
C LEU A 51 -8.84 24.97 26.37
N GLU A 52 -7.65 24.83 26.94
CA GLU A 52 -6.75 23.70 26.65
C GLU A 52 -7.33 22.37 27.15
N ALA A 53 -7.96 22.36 28.33
CA ALA A 53 -8.62 21.18 28.88
C ALA A 53 -9.88 20.78 28.10
N ASN A 54 -10.59 21.74 27.51
CA ASN A 54 -11.80 21.50 26.70
C ASN A 54 -11.54 21.31 25.20
N LYS A 55 -10.32 21.54 24.70
CA LYS A 55 -9.95 21.14 23.33
C LYS A 55 -9.98 19.62 23.25
N PRO A 56 -10.74 18.98 22.32
CA PRO A 56 -10.55 17.57 22.04
C PRO A 56 -9.10 17.41 21.61
N LYS A 57 -8.31 16.65 22.38
CA LYS A 57 -6.87 16.43 22.16
C LYS A 57 -6.63 16.15 20.67
N GLN A 58 -6.19 17.17 19.93
CA GLN A 58 -5.71 16.99 18.59
C GLN A 58 -4.44 16.17 18.76
N LYS A 59 -4.55 14.87 18.45
CA LYS A 59 -3.44 13.95 18.48
C LYS A 59 -2.36 14.54 17.59
N GLU A 60 -1.26 14.94 18.21
CA GLU A 60 0.03 15.08 17.55
C GLU A 60 0.21 13.88 16.62
N LYS A 61 0.73 14.15 15.42
CA LYS A 61 1.07 13.17 14.40
C LYS A 61 2.17 12.24 14.94
N VAL A 62 1.81 11.34 15.84
CA VAL A 62 2.58 10.16 16.20
C VAL A 62 1.99 9.03 15.40
N GLY A 63 2.84 8.42 14.58
CA GLY A 63 2.46 7.68 13.40
C GLY A 63 1.43 6.56 13.62
N ASN A 64 0.67 6.32 12.55
CA ASN A 64 0.16 5.01 12.21
C ASN A 64 -0.69 4.32 13.30
N ILE A 65 -1.79 4.96 13.72
CA ILE A 65 -2.88 4.30 14.44
C ILE A 65 -4.06 4.14 13.46
N LYS A 66 -4.48 2.89 13.23
CA LYS A 66 -5.64 2.54 12.38
C LYS A 66 -6.73 1.95 13.26
N THR A 67 -8.00 2.22 12.96
CA THR A 67 -9.13 1.63 13.69
C THR A 67 -9.52 0.30 13.05
N CYS A 68 -9.80 -0.72 13.86
CA CYS A 68 -10.31 -1.99 13.39
C CYS A 68 -11.73 -1.81 12.81
N PRO A 69 -11.98 -2.18 11.53
CA PRO A 69 -13.29 -2.03 10.92
C PRO A 69 -14.34 -2.98 11.51
N ALA A 70 -13.93 -4.10 12.13
CA ALA A 70 -14.84 -5.08 12.69
C ALA A 70 -15.32 -4.75 14.12
N CYS A 71 -14.48 -4.13 14.94
CA CYS A 71 -14.81 -3.87 16.35
C CYS A 71 -14.61 -2.42 16.82
N GLY A 72 -14.08 -1.54 15.96
CA GLY A 72 -13.85 -0.13 16.30
C GLY A 72 -12.64 0.13 17.22
N GLU A 73 -11.87 -0.90 17.56
CA GLU A 73 -10.70 -0.74 18.43
C GLU A 73 -9.55 0.00 17.74
N THR A 74 -8.77 0.76 18.51
CA THR A 74 -7.56 1.38 18.00
C THR A 74 -6.41 0.37 17.90
N VAL A 75 -5.86 0.21 16.71
CA VAL A 75 -4.81 -0.76 16.44
C VAL A 75 -3.59 -0.07 15.84
N LYS A 76 -2.39 -0.55 16.18
CA LYS A 76 -1.14 -0.10 15.53
C LYS A 76 -1.24 -0.43 14.04
N ALA A 77 -0.90 0.51 13.15
CA ALA A 77 -1.14 0.35 11.70
C ALA A 77 -0.37 -0.81 11.03
N MET A 78 0.49 -1.50 11.78
CA MET A 78 1.28 -2.65 11.33
C MET A 78 0.82 -3.98 11.96
N ALA A 79 -0.23 -3.98 12.79
CA ALA A 79 -0.76 -5.22 13.33
C ALA A 79 -1.55 -5.95 12.23
N LEU A 80 -1.19 -7.20 11.92
CA LEU A 80 -1.89 -8.01 10.92
C LEU A 80 -3.27 -8.48 11.41
N VAL A 81 -3.45 -8.59 12.72
CA VAL A 81 -4.67 -9.09 13.36
C VAL A 81 -5.05 -8.15 14.50
N CYS A 82 -6.35 -7.84 14.62
CA CYS A 82 -6.89 -7.10 15.74
C CYS A 82 -6.82 -7.95 17.01
N SER A 83 -6.13 -7.45 18.02
CA SER A 83 -5.92 -8.14 19.29
C SER A 83 -7.21 -8.39 20.09
N LEU A 84 -8.29 -7.66 19.80
CA LEU A 84 -9.56 -7.79 20.51
C LEU A 84 -10.56 -8.73 19.83
N CYS A 85 -10.70 -8.63 18.50
CA CYS A 85 -11.73 -9.40 17.79
C CYS A 85 -11.16 -10.47 16.84
N GLY A 86 -9.83 -10.57 16.71
CA GLY A 86 -9.20 -11.52 15.80
C GLY A 86 -9.35 -11.19 14.31
N HIS A 87 -9.91 -10.02 13.97
CA HIS A 87 -10.10 -9.61 12.58
C HIS A 87 -8.77 -9.27 11.91
N GLU A 88 -8.52 -9.81 10.72
CA GLU A 88 -7.33 -9.52 9.92
C GLU A 88 -7.40 -8.07 9.40
N LEU A 89 -6.49 -7.22 9.88
CA LEU A 89 -6.45 -5.78 9.57
C LEU A 89 -5.72 -5.48 8.26
N ASN A 90 -5.25 -6.53 7.59
CA ASN A 90 -4.56 -6.44 6.32
C ASN A 90 -5.54 -6.33 5.13
N GLN A 91 -6.56 -5.49 5.25
CA GLN A 91 -7.08 -4.81 4.08
C GLN A 91 -6.14 -3.64 3.81
N GLY A 92 -4.98 -3.99 3.26
CA GLY A 92 -3.99 -3.04 2.78
C GLY A 92 -4.70 -2.00 1.92
N VAL A 93 -4.37 -0.73 2.14
CA VAL A 93 -4.51 0.24 1.08
C VAL A 93 -3.56 -0.26 0.00
N LYS A 94 -4.03 -1.16 -0.87
CA LYS A 94 -3.30 -1.53 -2.08
C LYS A 94 -2.90 -0.23 -2.74
N SER A 95 -1.63 -0.10 -3.12
CA SER A 95 -1.15 1.12 -3.76
C SER A 95 -2.12 1.51 -4.89
N GLU A 96 -2.57 2.77 -4.89
CA GLU A 96 -3.53 3.28 -5.88
C GLU A 96 -3.05 2.99 -7.30
N LEU A 97 -1.72 3.01 -7.49
CA LEU A 97 -1.03 2.60 -8.69
C LEU A 97 -1.32 1.14 -9.07
N LEU A 98 -1.12 0.19 -8.17
CA LEU A 98 -1.40 -1.23 -8.40
C LEU A 98 -2.87 -1.46 -8.74
N ASN A 99 -3.80 -0.85 -7.99
CA ASN A 99 -5.23 -0.98 -8.26
C ASN A 99 -5.61 -0.40 -9.63
N SER A 100 -5.02 0.73 -10.01
CA SER A 100 -5.28 1.32 -11.32
C SER A 100 -4.77 0.42 -12.45
N MET A 101 -3.63 -0.26 -12.26
CA MET A 101 -3.12 -1.25 -13.22
C MET A 101 -4.06 -2.44 -13.33
N ILE A 102 -4.42 -3.06 -12.19
CA ILE A 102 -5.33 -4.21 -12.15
C ILE A 102 -6.66 -3.88 -12.82
N THR A 103 -7.21 -2.68 -12.56
CA THR A 103 -8.46 -2.21 -13.15
C THR A 103 -8.34 -2.05 -14.67
N LYS A 104 -7.20 -1.59 -15.19
CA LYS A 104 -6.97 -1.51 -16.64
C LYS A 104 -6.83 -2.90 -17.26
N LEU A 105 -6.12 -3.82 -16.61
CA LEU A 105 -5.97 -5.19 -17.09
C LEU A 105 -7.32 -5.91 -17.13
N GLY A 106 -8.17 -5.72 -16.10
CA GLY A 106 -9.51 -6.32 -16.06
C GLY A 106 -10.51 -5.76 -17.08
N LYS A 107 -10.18 -4.67 -17.78
CA LYS A 107 -10.99 -4.13 -18.89
C LYS A 107 -10.61 -4.73 -20.25
N LEU A 108 -9.50 -5.47 -20.34
CA LEU A 108 -9.09 -6.14 -21.57
C LEU A 108 -9.98 -7.35 -21.81
N ASP A 109 -10.39 -7.55 -23.06
CA ASP A 109 -11.17 -8.72 -23.46
C ASP A 109 -10.24 -9.89 -23.75
N ALA A 110 -10.36 -10.96 -22.97
CA ALA A 110 -9.54 -12.17 -23.14
C ALA A 110 -9.83 -12.93 -24.44
N SER A 111 -10.92 -12.61 -25.16
CA SER A 111 -11.23 -13.19 -26.47
C SER A 111 -10.55 -12.48 -27.64
N ASP A 112 -9.93 -11.31 -27.41
CA ASP A 112 -9.20 -10.57 -28.42
C ASP A 112 -7.91 -11.33 -28.81
N SER A 113 -7.64 -11.48 -30.11
CA SER A 113 -6.43 -12.14 -30.61
C SER A 113 -5.16 -11.42 -30.17
N ASP A 114 -5.23 -10.12 -29.94
CA ASP A 114 -4.10 -9.28 -29.56
C ASP A 114 -4.02 -9.06 -28.03
N TYR A 115 -4.83 -9.78 -27.24
CA TYR A 115 -4.90 -9.66 -25.79
C TYR A 115 -3.52 -9.71 -25.12
N GLU A 116 -2.65 -10.65 -25.52
CA GLU A 116 -1.31 -10.79 -24.92
C GLU A 116 -0.46 -9.54 -25.09
N GLN A 117 -0.49 -8.94 -26.27
CA GLN A 117 0.26 -7.71 -26.56
C GLN A 117 -0.32 -6.52 -25.81
N TYR A 118 -1.64 -6.36 -25.79
CA TYR A 118 -2.27 -5.28 -25.03
C TYR A 118 -1.99 -5.41 -23.54
N PHE A 119 -2.12 -6.60 -22.98
CA PHE A 119 -1.80 -6.89 -21.59
C PHE A 119 -0.33 -6.55 -21.28
N ALA A 120 0.59 -7.05 -22.10
CA ALA A 120 2.03 -6.78 -21.95
C ALA A 120 2.35 -5.28 -22.01
N ASN A 121 1.72 -4.54 -22.93
CA ASN A 121 1.90 -3.10 -23.07
C ASN A 121 1.38 -2.33 -21.85
N VAL A 122 0.22 -2.73 -21.32
CA VAL A 122 -0.31 -2.15 -20.08
C VAL A 122 0.68 -2.38 -18.96
N VAL A 123 1.11 -3.62 -18.69
CA VAL A 123 2.08 -3.91 -17.62
C VAL A 123 3.37 -3.11 -17.77
N LYS A 124 3.96 -3.07 -18.98
CA LYS A 124 5.20 -2.34 -19.24
C LYS A 124 5.06 -0.83 -19.00
N SER A 125 3.91 -0.24 -19.30
CA SER A 125 3.65 1.20 -19.16
C SER A 125 3.61 1.72 -17.71
N TYR A 126 3.37 0.83 -16.74
CA TYR A 126 3.26 1.22 -15.34
C TYR A 126 4.64 1.39 -14.69
N ALA A 127 4.87 2.52 -14.05
CA ALA A 127 6.07 2.75 -13.25
C ALA A 127 6.06 1.90 -11.98
N VAL A 128 7.24 1.47 -11.52
CA VAL A 128 7.35 0.76 -10.24
C VAL A 128 7.20 1.76 -9.07
N PRO A 129 6.38 1.46 -8.05
CA PRO A 129 6.22 2.29 -6.86
C PRO A 129 7.54 2.64 -6.16
N SER A 130 7.55 3.65 -5.31
CA SER A 130 8.77 4.10 -4.61
C SER A 130 8.84 3.66 -3.14
N SER A 131 7.72 3.26 -2.53
CA SER A 131 7.69 2.72 -1.16
C SER A 131 8.14 1.25 -1.16
N MET A 132 8.92 0.84 -0.16
CA MET A 132 9.42 -0.53 -0.02
C MET A 132 8.28 -1.57 -0.03
N TYR A 133 7.20 -1.30 0.71
CA TYR A 133 6.04 -2.21 0.79
C TYR A 133 5.21 -2.21 -0.50
N ASP A 134 5.08 -1.06 -1.15
CA ASP A 134 4.36 -0.99 -2.44
C ASP A 134 5.14 -1.69 -3.55
N ILE A 135 6.47 -1.58 -3.56
CA ILE A 135 7.34 -2.31 -4.48
C ILE A 135 7.17 -3.82 -4.28
N TYR A 136 7.16 -4.25 -3.02
CA TYR A 136 6.96 -5.65 -2.66
C TYR A 136 5.59 -6.15 -3.13
N ASP A 137 4.49 -5.47 -2.76
CA ASP A 137 3.14 -5.88 -3.15
C ASP A 137 2.96 -5.90 -4.68
N PHE A 138 3.53 -4.91 -5.38
CA PHE A 138 3.49 -4.85 -6.83
C PHE A 138 4.28 -6.00 -7.46
N GLY A 139 5.46 -6.31 -6.93
CA GLY A 139 6.31 -7.41 -7.40
C GLY A 139 5.69 -8.79 -7.14
N VAL A 140 5.11 -9.00 -5.95
CA VAL A 140 4.38 -10.23 -5.59
C VAL A 140 3.15 -10.41 -6.48
N TYR A 141 2.39 -9.35 -6.73
CA TYR A 141 1.27 -9.41 -7.67
C TYR A 141 1.74 -9.85 -9.06
N CYS A 142 2.77 -9.19 -9.61
CA CYS A 142 3.29 -9.53 -10.94
C CYS A 142 3.78 -10.97 -11.01
N ALA A 143 4.53 -11.44 -10.01
CA ALA A 143 5.05 -12.80 -9.97
C ALA A 143 3.93 -13.86 -9.89
N ASN A 144 2.89 -13.62 -9.09
CA ASN A 144 1.77 -14.55 -8.95
C ASN A 144 0.83 -14.54 -10.15
N ALA A 145 0.68 -13.40 -10.82
CA ALA A 145 -0.16 -13.26 -12.02
C ALA A 145 0.42 -13.97 -13.25
N ILE A 146 1.67 -14.44 -13.21
CA ILE A 146 2.26 -15.24 -14.28
C ILE A 146 1.48 -16.55 -14.43
N ASP A 147 0.95 -16.74 -15.64
CA ASP A 147 0.31 -17.98 -16.05
C ASP A 147 1.37 -19.04 -16.30
N SER A 148 1.50 -19.96 -15.34
CA SER A 148 2.38 -21.12 -15.40
C SER A 148 1.69 -22.38 -15.92
N SER A 149 0.40 -22.29 -16.27
CA SER A 149 -0.33 -23.41 -16.88
C SER A 149 0.05 -23.61 -18.34
N ALA A 150 0.52 -22.57 -19.01
CA ALA A 150 1.07 -22.65 -20.35
C ALA A 150 2.38 -23.47 -20.38
N ASN A 151 2.62 -24.16 -21.48
CA ASN A 151 3.85 -24.90 -21.75
C ASN A 151 5.01 -23.99 -22.24
N SER A 152 4.69 -22.75 -22.61
CA SER A 152 5.63 -21.76 -23.13
C SER A 152 5.49 -20.42 -22.42
N TRP A 153 6.57 -19.63 -22.42
CA TRP A 153 6.52 -18.26 -21.91
C TRP A 153 5.74 -17.36 -22.86
N ARG A 154 4.52 -16.99 -22.46
CA ARG A 154 3.63 -16.07 -23.18
C ARG A 154 4.09 -14.62 -23.03
N GLU A 155 3.63 -13.73 -23.91
CA GLU A 155 4.11 -12.35 -23.93
C GLU A 155 3.62 -11.54 -22.72
N ASP A 156 2.41 -11.81 -22.24
CA ASP A 156 1.85 -11.29 -20.99
C ASP A 156 2.67 -11.74 -19.76
N SER A 157 2.96 -13.04 -19.64
CA SER A 157 3.82 -13.62 -18.60
C SER A 157 5.25 -13.09 -18.66
N SER A 158 5.78 -12.82 -19.85
CA SER A 158 7.10 -12.19 -20.02
C SER A 158 7.11 -10.76 -19.49
N ALA A 159 6.08 -9.98 -19.80
CA ALA A 159 5.95 -8.61 -19.29
C ALA A 159 5.83 -8.56 -17.76
N LEU A 160 5.04 -9.47 -17.17
CA LEU A 160 4.91 -9.61 -15.71
C LEU A 160 6.23 -10.01 -15.06
N GLU A 161 6.96 -10.98 -15.64
CA GLU A 161 8.28 -11.38 -15.12
C GLU A 161 9.28 -10.21 -15.18
N ALA A 162 9.34 -9.49 -16.30
CA ALA A 162 10.21 -8.33 -16.45
C ALA A 162 9.89 -7.24 -15.41
N LYS A 163 8.61 -6.99 -15.17
CA LYS A 163 8.15 -6.02 -14.18
C LYS A 163 8.42 -6.47 -12.75
N ALA A 164 8.24 -7.75 -12.42
CA ALA A 164 8.63 -8.31 -11.12
C ALA A 164 10.14 -8.19 -10.87
N LYS A 165 10.96 -8.38 -11.91
CA LYS A 165 12.43 -8.17 -11.84
C LYS A 165 12.80 -6.70 -11.63
N GLU A 166 12.06 -5.76 -12.22
CA GLU A 166 12.20 -4.32 -11.96
C GLU A 166 11.88 -3.98 -10.50
N CYS A 167 10.82 -4.57 -9.94
CA CYS A 167 10.51 -4.47 -8.51
C CYS A 167 11.66 -5.01 -7.64
N LEU A 168 12.19 -6.20 -7.97
CA LEU A 168 13.32 -6.80 -7.26
C LEU A 168 14.56 -5.90 -7.28
N SER A 169 14.93 -5.35 -8.43
CA SER A 169 16.09 -4.46 -8.54
C SER A 169 15.89 -3.20 -7.70
N LYS A 170 14.71 -2.58 -7.75
CA LYS A 170 14.40 -1.39 -6.96
C LYS A 170 14.34 -1.69 -5.46
N LEU A 171 13.77 -2.83 -5.06
CA LEU A 171 13.72 -3.27 -3.66
C LEU A 171 15.12 -3.51 -3.11
N ARG A 172 16.01 -4.14 -3.90
CA ARG A 172 17.42 -4.32 -3.55
C ARG A 172 18.19 -3.00 -3.40
N LEU A 173 17.74 -1.94 -4.06
CA LEU A 173 18.36 -0.61 -3.97
C LEU A 173 17.71 0.31 -2.91
N SER A 174 16.54 -0.04 -2.36
CA SER A 174 15.85 0.83 -1.39
C SER A 174 16.61 0.90 -0.06
N ASP A 175 16.78 2.10 0.49
CA ASP A 175 17.38 2.31 1.81
C ASP A 175 16.42 1.83 2.91
N SER A 176 16.69 0.66 3.49
CA SER A 176 15.95 0.12 4.62
C SER A 176 16.89 -0.12 5.80
N SER A 177 16.53 0.38 6.98
CA SER A 177 17.27 0.12 8.23
C SER A 177 17.34 -1.36 8.59
N ASP A 178 16.37 -2.16 8.13
CA ASP A 178 16.26 -3.59 8.40
C ASP A 178 16.61 -4.41 7.15
N LYS A 179 17.91 -4.70 7.00
CA LYS A 179 18.47 -5.46 5.87
C LYS A 179 17.92 -6.89 5.80
N ILE A 180 17.69 -7.52 6.96
CA ILE A 180 17.18 -8.90 7.05
C ILE A 180 15.78 -8.96 6.47
N LYS A 181 14.91 -8.03 6.86
CA LYS A 181 13.54 -7.96 6.34
C LYS A 181 13.51 -7.74 4.84
N LYS A 182 14.36 -6.84 4.32
CA LYS A 182 14.47 -6.59 2.88
C LYS A 182 14.94 -7.81 2.10
N GLU A 183 15.93 -8.54 2.61
CA GLU A 183 16.39 -9.80 2.00
C GLU A 183 15.28 -10.86 1.99
N ALA A 184 14.53 -10.99 3.09
CA ALA A 184 13.39 -11.91 3.15
C ALA A 184 12.33 -11.62 2.06
N LEU A 185 11.92 -10.34 1.92
CA LEU A 185 10.95 -9.92 0.90
C LEU A 185 11.47 -10.14 -0.53
N THR A 186 12.76 -9.90 -0.75
CA THR A 186 13.40 -10.12 -2.07
C THR A 186 13.42 -11.60 -2.42
N ASN A 187 13.82 -12.45 -1.46
CA ASN A 187 13.89 -13.90 -1.64
C ASN A 187 12.52 -14.52 -1.91
N GLU A 188 11.47 -13.99 -1.28
CA GLU A 188 10.10 -14.45 -1.50
C GLU A 188 9.67 -14.27 -2.96
N ILE A 189 9.83 -13.07 -3.52
CA ILE A 189 9.49 -12.80 -4.93
C ILE A 189 10.35 -13.67 -5.87
N GLU A 190 11.65 -13.81 -5.59
CA GLU A 190 12.51 -14.69 -6.37
C GLU A 190 12.07 -16.16 -6.37
N ASN A 191 11.64 -16.67 -5.22
CA ASN A 191 11.19 -18.04 -5.08
C ASN A 191 9.91 -18.29 -5.88
N ILE A 192 8.96 -17.35 -5.84
CA ILE A 192 7.73 -17.41 -6.67
C ILE A 192 8.11 -17.46 -8.16
N LEU A 193 9.01 -16.59 -8.62
CA LEU A 193 9.45 -16.59 -10.02
C LEU A 193 10.15 -17.89 -10.42
N LYS A 194 10.96 -18.48 -9.54
CA LYS A 194 11.63 -19.78 -9.78
C LYS A 194 10.60 -20.92 -9.84
N GLU A 195 9.61 -20.91 -8.97
CA GLU A 195 8.52 -21.89 -8.94
C GLU A 195 7.73 -21.85 -10.25
N LYS A 196 7.27 -20.67 -10.68
CA LYS A 196 6.59 -20.46 -11.95
C LYS A 196 7.40 -20.96 -13.15
N ARG A 197 8.72 -20.69 -13.15
CA ARG A 197 9.63 -21.15 -14.21
C ARG A 197 9.78 -22.67 -14.23
N SER A 198 9.81 -23.30 -13.05
CA SER A 198 9.87 -24.76 -12.91
C SER A 198 8.60 -25.43 -13.42
N GLU A 199 7.42 -24.86 -13.12
CA GLU A 199 6.13 -25.37 -13.60
C GLU A 199 6.03 -25.36 -15.13
N ILE A 200 6.38 -24.25 -15.77
CA ILE A 200 6.36 -24.14 -17.24
C ILE A 200 7.31 -25.15 -17.88
N SER A 201 8.51 -25.34 -17.30
CA SER A 201 9.47 -26.35 -17.77
C SER A 201 8.94 -27.78 -17.68
N LYS A 202 8.28 -28.12 -16.57
CA LYS A 202 7.63 -29.43 -16.38
C LYS A 202 6.47 -29.64 -17.35
N ASN A 203 5.76 -28.59 -17.73
CA ASN A 203 4.66 -28.71 -18.67
C ASN A 203 5.18 -28.92 -20.10
N ASN A 204 6.19 -28.15 -20.50
CA ASN A 204 6.89 -28.32 -21.78
C ASN A 204 7.44 -29.75 -21.94
N SER A 205 8.05 -30.33 -20.90
CA SER A 205 8.58 -31.70 -20.99
C SER A 205 7.50 -32.77 -21.18
N LYS A 206 6.29 -32.58 -20.62
CA LYS A 206 5.15 -33.49 -20.86
C LYS A 206 4.70 -33.44 -22.31
N ASP A 207 4.66 -32.25 -22.92
CA ASP A 207 4.26 -32.11 -24.31
C ASP A 207 5.28 -32.73 -25.27
N TRP A 208 6.58 -32.59 -25.00
CA TRP A 208 7.61 -33.29 -25.78
C TRP A 208 7.48 -34.81 -25.71
N ILE A 209 7.11 -35.37 -24.55
CA ILE A 209 6.83 -36.79 -24.40
C ILE A 209 5.61 -37.19 -25.25
N LEU A 210 4.52 -36.43 -25.19
CA LEU A 210 3.31 -36.70 -25.99
C LEU A 210 3.58 -36.65 -27.50
N ILE A 211 4.28 -35.62 -27.97
CA ILE A 211 4.67 -35.47 -29.38
C ILE A 211 5.53 -36.67 -29.83
N SER A 212 6.48 -37.09 -28.98
CA SER A 212 7.34 -38.24 -29.29
C SER A 212 6.54 -39.54 -29.45
N VAL A 213 5.53 -39.76 -28.61
CA VAL A 213 4.65 -40.95 -28.68
C VAL A 213 3.78 -40.90 -29.94
N LEU A 214 3.18 -39.75 -30.26
CA LEU A 214 2.36 -39.58 -31.47
C LEU A 214 3.17 -39.83 -32.76
N LEU A 215 4.42 -39.36 -32.81
CA LEU A 215 5.31 -39.62 -33.95
C LEU A 215 5.61 -41.11 -34.10
N VAL A 216 5.94 -41.82 -33.02
CA VAL A 216 6.20 -43.28 -33.07
C VAL A 216 4.95 -44.06 -33.53
N VAL A 217 3.77 -43.72 -33.01
CA VAL A 217 2.50 -44.35 -33.44
C VAL A 217 2.23 -44.08 -34.91
N SER A 218 2.40 -42.83 -35.37
CA SER A 218 2.19 -42.48 -36.79
C SER A 218 3.14 -43.23 -37.74
N LEU A 219 4.41 -43.39 -37.35
CA LEU A 219 5.40 -44.17 -38.11
C LEU A 219 5.06 -45.67 -38.13
N ALA A 220 4.60 -46.22 -37.01
CA ALA A 220 4.16 -47.61 -36.93
C ALA A 220 2.95 -47.87 -37.84
N VAL A 221 1.95 -46.99 -37.82
CA VAL A 221 0.78 -47.06 -38.71
C VAL A 221 1.22 -46.96 -40.17
N TYR A 222 2.09 -46.01 -40.51
CA TYR A 222 2.63 -45.87 -41.86
C TYR A 222 3.34 -47.15 -42.34
N TYR A 223 4.15 -47.76 -41.47
CA TYR A 223 4.86 -49.00 -41.79
C TYR A 223 3.92 -50.19 -41.99
N ILE A 224 2.87 -50.30 -41.17
CA ILE A 224 1.84 -51.34 -41.32
C ILE A 224 1.08 -51.14 -42.64
N VAL A 225 0.62 -49.93 -42.95
CA VAL A 225 -0.09 -49.65 -44.20
C VAL A 225 0.77 -49.99 -45.40
N LYS A 226 2.04 -49.53 -45.43
CA LYS A 226 2.96 -49.79 -46.55
C LYS A 226 3.25 -51.27 -46.79
N ASN A 227 3.20 -52.11 -45.75
CA ASN A 227 3.60 -53.51 -45.85
C ASN A 227 2.41 -54.46 -46.08
N TYR A 228 1.18 -53.99 -45.84
CA TYR A 228 -0.06 -54.78 -45.98
C TYR A 228 -1.00 -54.28 -47.11
N PHE A 229 -0.79 -53.07 -47.63
CA PHE A 229 -1.46 -52.51 -48.81
C PHE A 229 -0.43 -52.10 -49.86
#